data_AF-A0A968TMG1-F1
#
_entry.id   AF-A0A968TMG1-F1
#
_cell.length_a   1.000
_cell.length_b   1.000
_cell.length_c   1.000
_cell.angle_alpha   90.00
_cell.angle_beta   90.00
_cell.angle_gamma   90.00
#
_symmetry.space_group_name_H-M   'P 1'
#
loop_
_entity.id
_entity.type
_entity.pdbx_description
1 polymer ?
#
loop_
_entity_poly.entity_id
_entity_poly.type
_entity_poly.pdbx_seq_one_letter_code
_entity_poly.pdbx_strand_id
1 'polypeptide(L)'
;MLTQENRASLTEIDDLNRLKSELNQLPAVDVGDYIEELPPDRQAIAFRLLNKTQARDVFEYLPPDLQESLISSLHAAQVRQVVEEMRPDARAELFDELPARVVRRLL
;
A
#
# COMPACT_ATOMS: atom_id res chain seq x y z
N MET A 1 -25.29 -24.51 2.56
CA MET A 1 -24.09 -24.58 1.70
C MET A 1 -23.36 -23.26 1.84
N LEU A 2 -22.32 -23.22 2.67
CA LEU A 2 -21.44 -22.05 2.77
C LEU A 2 -20.48 -22.12 1.57
N THR A 3 -20.64 -21.16 0.67
CA THR A 3 -19.91 -21.06 -0.61
C THR A 3 -18.41 -21.06 -0.36
N GLN A 4 -17.69 -21.90 -1.11
CA GLN A 4 -16.21 -22.01 -1.15
C GLN A 4 -15.50 -20.65 -1.26
N GLU A 5 -16.16 -19.66 -1.85
CA GLU A 5 -15.66 -18.29 -2.08
C GLU A 5 -15.29 -17.54 -0.79
N ASN A 6 -15.91 -17.85 0.36
CA ASN A 6 -15.59 -17.17 1.62
C ASN A 6 -14.30 -17.70 2.28
N ARG A 7 -13.83 -18.90 1.92
CA ARG A 7 -12.66 -19.53 2.57
C ARG A 7 -11.33 -18.96 2.07
N ALA A 8 -11.26 -18.59 0.79
CA ALA A 8 -10.07 -17.99 0.21
C ALA A 8 -9.77 -16.63 0.84
N SER A 9 -10.79 -15.75 0.93
CA SER A 9 -10.65 -14.43 1.54
C SER A 9 -10.32 -14.50 3.05
N LEU A 10 -10.85 -15.49 3.77
CA LEU A 10 -10.51 -15.70 5.19
C LEU A 10 -9.05 -16.16 5.38
N THR A 11 -8.51 -16.94 4.43
CA THR A 11 -7.12 -17.43 4.51
C THR A 11 -6.15 -16.30 4.17
N GLU A 12 -6.40 -15.55 3.10
CA GLU A 12 -5.57 -14.39 2.72
C GLU A 12 -5.55 -13.30 3.79
N ILE A 13 -6.68 -13.05 4.47
CA ILE A 13 -6.75 -12.10 5.58
C ILE A 13 -5.99 -12.63 6.83
N ASP A 14 -6.07 -13.93 7.12
CA ASP A 14 -5.33 -14.55 8.22
C ASP A 14 -3.81 -14.47 7.98
N ASP A 15 -3.36 -14.78 6.76
CA ASP A 15 -1.96 -14.67 6.33
C ASP A 15 -1.44 -13.23 6.43
N LEU A 16 -2.25 -12.22 6.05
CA LEU A 16 -1.87 -10.80 6.18
C LEU A 16 -1.82 -10.34 7.65
N ASN A 17 -2.73 -10.82 8.50
CA ASN A 17 -2.69 -10.51 9.93
C ASN A 17 -1.48 -11.12 10.60
N ARG A 18 -1.13 -12.35 10.22
CA ARG A 18 0.07 -13.02 10.70
C ARG A 18 1.33 -12.29 10.26
N LEU A 19 1.45 -11.98 8.96
CA LEU A 19 2.55 -11.19 8.42
C LEU A 19 2.68 -9.84 9.13
N LYS A 20 1.55 -9.14 9.34
CA LYS A 20 1.52 -7.91 10.13
C LYS A 20 2.10 -8.13 11.53
N SER A 21 1.68 -9.15 12.25
CA SER A 21 2.20 -9.42 13.59
C SER A 21 3.71 -9.69 13.58
N GLU A 22 4.20 -10.47 12.62
CA GLU A 22 5.62 -10.79 12.48
C GLU A 22 6.46 -9.54 12.17
N LEU A 23 6.07 -8.75 11.15
CA LEU A 23 6.79 -7.54 10.76
C LEU A 23 6.83 -6.47 11.87
N ASN A 24 5.85 -6.45 12.77
CA ASN A 24 5.80 -5.52 13.89
C ASN A 24 6.57 -6.01 15.13
N GLN A 25 7.06 -7.25 15.14
CA GLN A 25 7.88 -7.81 16.22
C GLN A 25 9.36 -7.88 15.86
N LEU A 26 9.69 -7.81 14.57
CA LEU A 26 11.07 -7.84 14.09
C LEU A 26 11.77 -6.49 14.26
N PRO A 27 13.10 -6.47 14.38
CA PRO A 27 13.88 -5.24 14.33
C PRO A 27 13.64 -4.47 13.03
N ALA A 28 13.61 -3.14 13.12
CA ALA A 28 13.32 -2.28 11.97
C ALA A 28 14.33 -2.45 10.81
N VAL A 29 15.59 -2.79 11.11
CA VAL A 29 16.62 -3.10 10.11
C VAL A 29 16.26 -4.34 9.30
N ASP A 30 15.89 -5.44 9.97
CA ASP A 30 15.54 -6.70 9.30
C ASP A 30 14.26 -6.55 8.45
N VAL A 31 13.31 -5.74 8.93
CA VAL A 31 12.09 -5.41 8.18
C VAL A 31 12.40 -4.54 6.97
N GLY A 32 13.35 -3.61 7.10
CA GLY A 32 13.82 -2.78 5.99
C GLY A 32 14.44 -3.63 4.88
N ASP A 33 15.38 -4.50 5.23
CA ASP A 33 16.02 -5.45 4.30
C ASP A 33 14.98 -6.34 3.63
N TYR A 34 14.05 -6.91 4.42
CA TYR A 34 12.96 -7.72 3.87
C TYR A 34 12.10 -6.95 2.87
N ILE A 35 11.75 -5.69 3.15
CA ILE A 35 10.97 -4.86 2.23
C ILE A 35 11.77 -4.58 0.95
N GLU A 36 13.07 -4.34 1.04
CA GLU A 36 13.92 -4.10 -0.14
C GLU A 36 13.95 -5.32 -1.08
N GLU A 37 13.98 -6.53 -0.53
CA GLU A 37 13.99 -7.79 -1.29
C GLU A 37 12.65 -8.12 -1.98
N LEU A 38 11.55 -7.47 -1.56
CA LEU A 38 10.24 -7.70 -2.15
C LEU A 38 10.11 -7.09 -3.55
N PRO A 39 9.30 -7.70 -4.43
CA PRO A 39 8.88 -7.06 -5.67
C PRO A 39 8.19 -5.72 -5.40
N PRO A 40 8.35 -4.69 -6.27
CA PRO A 40 7.81 -3.35 -6.07
C PRO A 40 6.33 -3.31 -5.66
N ASP A 41 5.50 -4.16 -6.26
CA ASP A 41 4.06 -4.25 -5.98
C ASP A 41 3.74 -4.68 -4.54
N ARG A 42 4.67 -5.39 -3.87
CA ARG A 42 4.51 -5.93 -2.51
C ARG A 42 5.18 -5.07 -1.45
N GLN A 43 6.14 -4.22 -1.82
CA GLN A 43 6.83 -3.30 -0.90
C GLN A 43 5.86 -2.37 -0.17
N ALA A 44 4.97 -1.71 -0.92
CA ALA A 44 3.98 -0.81 -0.35
C ALA A 44 2.96 -1.55 0.54
N ILE A 45 2.63 -2.80 0.23
CA ILE A 45 1.71 -3.62 1.04
C ILE A 45 2.37 -3.97 2.38
N ALA A 46 3.59 -4.50 2.35
CA ALA A 46 4.34 -4.83 3.56
C ALA A 46 4.54 -3.59 4.47
N PHE A 47 4.89 -2.45 3.87
CA PHE A 47 5.03 -1.19 4.60
C PHE A 47 3.72 -0.72 5.23
N ARG A 48 2.56 -0.89 4.57
CA ARG A 48 1.23 -0.54 5.13
C ARG A 48 0.78 -1.44 6.28
N LEU A 49 1.37 -2.62 6.45
CA LEU A 49 1.07 -3.50 7.58
C LEU A 49 1.78 -3.05 8.87
N LEU A 50 2.82 -2.22 8.76
CA LEU A 50 3.57 -1.72 9.91
C LEU A 50 2.71 -0.74 10.73
N ASN A 51 2.85 -0.82 12.06
CA ASN A 51 2.31 0.17 12.96
C ASN A 51 3.08 1.50 12.80
N LYS A 52 2.52 2.60 13.29
CA LYS A 52 3.09 3.95 13.09
C LYS A 52 4.55 4.08 13.56
N THR A 53 4.90 3.48 14.69
CA THR A 53 6.26 3.53 15.25
C THR A 53 7.21 2.71 14.38
N GLN A 54 6.84 1.45 14.10
CA GLN A 54 7.64 0.56 13.28
C GLN A 54 7.82 1.09 11.86
N ALA A 55 6.77 1.64 11.25
CA ALA A 55 6.82 2.22 9.92
C ALA A 55 7.82 3.38 9.85
N ARG A 56 7.86 4.23 10.88
CA ARG A 56 8.83 5.32 10.97
C ARG A 56 10.25 4.77 11.06
N ASP A 57 10.49 3.86 12.01
CA ASP A 57 11.83 3.34 12.25
C ASP A 57 12.35 2.60 11.01
N VAL A 58 11.52 1.77 10.38
CA VAL A 58 11.85 1.07 9.12
C VAL A 58 12.13 2.07 8.00
N PHE A 59 11.29 3.10 7.83
CA PHE A 59 11.47 4.09 6.78
C PHE A 59 12.81 4.83 6.88
N GLU A 60 13.31 5.08 8.10
CA GLU A 60 14.62 5.69 8.34
C GLU A 60 15.79 4.78 7.88
N TYR A 61 15.61 3.46 7.83
CA TYR A 61 16.62 2.49 7.35
C TYR A 61 16.59 2.24 5.85
N LEU A 62 15.48 2.54 5.17
CA LEU A 62 15.33 2.25 3.74
C LEU A 62 16.20 3.19 2.87
N PRO A 63 16.69 2.71 1.72
CA PRO A 63 17.40 3.57 0.78
C PRO A 63 16.50 4.69 0.22
N PRO A 64 17.06 5.86 -0.14
CA PRO A 64 16.28 7.02 -0.59
C PRO A 64 15.35 6.74 -1.79
N ASP A 65 15.81 5.96 -2.76
CA ASP A 65 15.01 5.59 -3.93
C ASP A 65 13.74 4.81 -3.55
N LEU A 66 13.87 3.91 -2.56
CA LEU A 66 12.75 3.12 -2.06
C LEU A 66 11.81 3.95 -1.19
N GLN A 67 12.35 4.87 -0.38
CA GLN A 67 11.55 5.86 0.36
C GLN A 67 10.66 6.67 -0.59
N GLU A 68 11.22 7.19 -1.69
CA GLU A 68 10.48 7.96 -2.70
C GLU A 68 9.40 7.10 -3.38
N SER A 69 9.75 5.87 -3.77
CA SER A 69 8.82 4.90 -4.36
C SER A 69 7.63 4.60 -3.44
N LEU A 70 7.90 4.39 -2.14
CA LEU A 70 6.87 4.15 -1.13
C LEU A 70 5.96 5.37 -0.94
N ILE A 71 6.52 6.58 -0.82
CA ILE A 71 5.74 7.82 -0.72
C ILE A 71 4.84 7.98 -1.96
N SER A 72 5.39 7.78 -3.16
CA SER A 72 4.65 7.88 -4.41
C SER A 72 3.47 6.90 -4.47
N SER A 73 3.71 5.66 -4.04
CA SER A 73 2.71 4.59 -4.02
C SER A 73 1.60 4.84 -2.99
N LEU A 74 1.97 5.35 -1.81
CA LEU A 74 1.01 5.70 -0.76
C LEU A 74 0.14 6.91 -1.14
N HIS A 75 0.73 7.91 -1.79
CA HIS A 75 0.00 9.06 -2.32
C HIS A 75 -0.98 8.64 -3.41
N ALA A 76 -0.58 7.76 -4.34
CA ALA A 76 -1.47 7.25 -5.37
C ALA A 76 -2.70 6.53 -4.76
N ALA A 77 -2.50 5.74 -3.70
CA ALA A 77 -3.60 5.09 -2.99
C ALA A 77 -4.54 6.08 -2.29
N GLN A 78 -4.01 7.12 -1.63
CA GLN A 78 -4.83 8.18 -1.03
C GLN A 78 -5.59 9.00 -2.07
N VAL A 79 -4.94 9.38 -3.16
CA VAL A 79 -5.58 10.13 -4.25
C VAL A 79 -6.69 9.29 -4.87
N ARG A 80 -6.46 7.99 -5.08
CA ARG A 80 -7.50 7.08 -5.57
C ARG A 80 -8.69 6.99 -4.61
N GLN A 81 -8.46 6.87 -3.30
CA GLN A 81 -9.54 6.87 -2.32
C GLN A 81 -10.34 8.17 -2.36
N VAL A 82 -9.66 9.32 -2.43
CA VAL A 82 -10.33 10.63 -2.56
C VAL A 82 -11.17 10.68 -3.85
N VAL A 83 -10.64 10.21 -4.97
CA VAL A 83 -11.35 10.15 -6.26
C VAL A 83 -12.50 9.13 -6.25
N GLU A 84 -12.38 8.03 -5.52
CA GLU A 84 -13.48 7.06 -5.32
C GLU A 84 -14.58 7.62 -4.42
N GLU A 85 -14.23 8.44 -3.43
CA GLU A 85 -15.16 9.16 -2.55
C GLU A 85 -15.76 10.43 -3.20
N MET A 86 -15.18 10.91 -4.31
CA MET A 86 -15.72 12.03 -5.08
C MET A 86 -17.02 11.65 -5.80
N ARG A 87 -17.96 12.61 -5.80
CA ARG A 87 -19.19 12.49 -6.59
C ARG A 87 -18.86 12.29 -8.08
N PRO A 88 -19.65 11.49 -8.82
CA PRO A 88 -19.42 11.19 -10.22
C PRO A 88 -19.22 12.43 -11.10
N ASP A 89 -20.00 13.49 -10.85
CA ASP A 89 -19.96 14.74 -11.60
C ASP A 89 -18.62 15.49 -11.39
N ALA A 90 -18.16 15.58 -10.13
CA ALA A 90 -16.91 16.26 -9.77
C ALA A 90 -15.67 15.46 -10.21
N ARG A 91 -15.78 14.13 -10.22
CA ARG A 91 -14.73 13.25 -10.74
C ARG A 91 -14.59 13.39 -12.26
N ALA A 92 -15.71 13.52 -12.99
CA ALA A 92 -15.68 13.74 -14.43
C ALA A 92 -15.02 15.06 -14.80
N GLU A 93 -15.32 16.13 -14.05
CA GLU A 93 -14.68 17.45 -14.22
C GLU A 93 -13.17 17.40 -13.96
N LEU A 94 -12.74 16.77 -12.85
CA LEU A 94 -11.32 16.58 -12.54
C LEU A 94 -10.58 15.79 -13.63
N PHE A 95 -11.20 14.78 -14.23
CA PHE A 95 -10.59 14.00 -15.31
C PHE A 95 -10.50 14.77 -16.64
N ASP A 96 -11.38 15.75 -16.87
CA ASP A 96 -11.32 16.65 -18.02
C ASP A 96 -10.19 17.68 -17.86
N GLU A 97 -9.90 18.10 -16.62
CA GLU A 97 -8.86 19.09 -16.30
C GLU A 97 -7.44 18.51 -16.17
N LEU A 98 -7.31 17.21 -15.92
CA LEU A 98 -6.00 16.56 -15.71
C LEU A 98 -5.41 15.99 -17.01
N PRO A 99 -4.10 16.18 -17.27
CA PRO A 99 -3.46 15.63 -18.46
C PRO A 99 -3.48 14.09 -18.44
N ALA A 100 -3.65 13.47 -19.61
CA ALA A 100 -3.87 12.02 -19.78
C ALA A 100 -2.88 11.10 -19.04
N ARG A 101 -1.65 11.56 -18.80
CA ARG A 101 -0.63 10.86 -18.01
C ARG A 101 -1.01 10.65 -16.54
N VAL A 102 -1.79 11.58 -15.98
CA VAL A 102 -2.27 11.55 -14.58
C VAL A 102 -3.51 10.65 -14.49
N VAL A 103 -4.43 10.78 -15.44
CA VAL A 103 -5.61 9.91 -15.55
C VAL A 103 -5.21 8.44 -15.64
N ARG A 104 -4.17 8.12 -16.44
CA ARG A 104 -3.68 6.74 -16.61
C ARG A 104 -2.99 6.16 -15.38
N ARG A 105 -2.71 6.98 -14.35
CA ARG A 105 -2.14 6.55 -13.07
C ARG A 105 -3.21 6.40 -11.97
N LEU A 106 -4.45 6.84 -12.26
CA LEU A 106 -5.61 6.78 -11.38
C LEU A 106 -6.62 5.68 -11.78
N LEU A 107 -6.47 5.11 -12.99
CA LEU A 107 -7.22 3.97 -13.52
C LEU A 107 -6.52 2.64 -13.24
#